data_AF-A0A9P3CUT1-F1
#
_entry.id   AF-A0A9P3CUT1-F1
#
_cell.length_a   1.000
_cell.length_b   1.000
_cell.length_c   1.000
_cell.angle_alpha   90.00
_cell.angle_beta   90.00
_cell.angle_gamma   90.00
#
_symmetry.space_group_name_H-M   'P 1'
#
loop_
_entity.id
_entity.type
_entity.pdbx_description
1 polymer ?
#
loop_
_entity_poly.entity_id
_entity_poly.type
_entity_poly.pdbx_seq_one_letter_code
_entity_poly.pdbx_strand_id
1 'polypeptide(L)'
;TVEQMRNQQLKRPDVAVIEAIAITEDGGIIPTTSVGNSASFAIFAEKVIVEINTSLSESFEGLHDIYIPTYRPTRTPIPLTKVDERIGTTAIQIDPSKIVGIVFNDTHDSPSTVTPPDDETQGIANHLIAFFEKEVAEGRLPKNLGPLQAGIGSIANAVLTGLKDSNFEDLIMYSEVLQDCTFELIDAGKMKFASGSSITLSAKCGEKVFGNIEAYKDKLVLRPQEISNHPELVRRLGIIGINTALEFDIYGNVNSTHVCGTKMMNGIGGSGDFARNAHLAIFVTKSIAKGGDISSIVPMVSHVDHSEHDVDILVTEQGLADLRGLAPRERARAIIDNCVHPLYRDALNDYFDRACAKGGHTPHLLREALSWHANFEETGQMLQPTPVAKSA
;
A
#
# COMPACT_ATOMS: atom_id res chain seq x y z
N THR A 1 -7.39 13.94 -0.10
CA THR A 1 -7.16 15.22 0.62
C THR A 1 -7.11 16.45 -0.29
N VAL A 2 -6.15 16.58 -1.21
CA VAL A 2 -6.01 17.81 -2.03
C VAL A 2 -7.20 18.12 -2.94
N GLU A 3 -7.89 17.08 -3.43
CA GLU A 3 -9.15 17.23 -4.15
C GLU A 3 -10.23 17.92 -3.29
N GLN A 4 -10.30 17.64 -1.99
CA GLN A 4 -11.24 18.32 -1.08
C GLN A 4 -10.86 19.80 -0.90
N MET A 5 -9.56 20.11 -0.74
CA MET A 5 -9.08 21.49 -0.59
C MET A 5 -9.34 22.34 -1.84
N ARG A 6 -9.10 21.75 -3.03
CA ARG A 6 -9.34 22.43 -4.32
C ARG A 6 -10.81 22.80 -4.49
N ASN A 7 -11.70 21.88 -4.12
CA ASN A 7 -13.15 22.03 -4.23
C ASN A 7 -13.80 22.63 -2.97
N GLN A 8 -13.04 23.28 -2.08
CA GLN A 8 -13.54 24.02 -0.91
C GLN A 8 -14.28 23.16 0.14
N GLN A 9 -14.02 21.85 0.15
CA GLN A 9 -14.57 20.90 1.14
C GLN A 9 -13.66 20.74 2.36
N LEU A 10 -12.43 21.23 2.29
CA LEU A 10 -11.46 21.22 3.38
C LEU A 10 -10.71 22.56 3.41
N LYS A 11 -10.42 23.08 4.61
CA LYS A 11 -9.68 24.33 4.77
C LYS A 11 -8.32 24.20 4.08
N ARG A 12 -7.94 25.23 3.30
CA ARG A 12 -6.63 25.33 2.68
C ARG A 12 -5.56 25.70 3.72
N PRO A 13 -4.29 25.31 3.51
CA PRO A 13 -3.21 25.73 4.39
C PRO A 13 -3.04 27.26 4.34
N ASP A 14 -2.78 27.89 5.48
CA ASP A 14 -2.41 29.31 5.52
C ASP A 14 -0.92 29.49 5.11
N VAL A 15 -0.08 28.52 5.48
CA VAL A 15 1.36 28.44 5.17
C VAL A 15 1.71 27.04 4.67
N ALA A 16 2.56 26.95 3.64
CA ALA A 16 3.20 25.71 3.22
C ALA A 16 4.69 25.72 3.59
N VAL A 17 5.19 24.62 4.16
CA VAL A 17 6.62 24.41 4.43
C VAL A 17 7.07 23.24 3.57
N ILE A 18 7.94 23.51 2.60
CA ILE A 18 8.31 22.55 1.56
C ILE A 18 9.83 22.35 1.59
N GLU A 19 10.25 21.12 1.80
CA GLU A 19 11.66 20.73 1.61
C GLU A 19 11.98 20.60 0.12
N ALA A 20 13.16 21.06 -0.27
CA ALA A 20 13.61 21.14 -1.65
C ALA A 20 15.12 20.90 -1.77
N ILE A 21 15.56 20.36 -2.90
CA ILE A 21 17.00 20.32 -3.23
C ILE A 21 17.51 21.66 -3.75
N ALA A 22 16.64 22.41 -4.44
CA ALA A 22 16.99 23.65 -5.10
C ALA A 22 15.74 24.45 -5.50
N ILE A 23 15.97 25.71 -5.85
CA ILE A 23 14.98 26.60 -6.48
C ILE A 23 15.57 27.00 -7.84
N THR A 24 14.81 26.78 -8.90
CA THR A 24 15.15 27.18 -10.27
C THR A 24 15.19 28.70 -10.43
N GLU A 25 15.80 29.20 -11.50
CA GLU A 25 15.96 30.64 -11.74
C GLU A 25 14.62 31.40 -11.89
N ASP A 26 13.55 30.72 -12.27
CA ASP A 26 12.19 31.27 -12.36
C ASP A 26 11.35 31.10 -11.07
N GLY A 27 11.96 30.54 -10.01
CA GLY A 27 11.35 30.38 -8.69
C GLY A 27 10.59 29.06 -8.50
N GLY A 28 10.67 28.12 -9.45
CA GLY A 28 10.15 26.76 -9.27
C GLY A 28 10.92 25.99 -8.20
N ILE A 29 10.18 25.31 -7.30
CA ILE A 29 10.75 24.54 -6.19
C ILE A 29 10.98 23.09 -6.64
N ILE A 30 12.22 22.58 -6.53
CA ILE A 30 12.54 21.20 -6.89
C ILE A 30 12.47 20.33 -5.62
N PRO A 31 11.53 19.36 -5.53
CA PRO A 31 11.37 18.54 -4.32
C PRO A 31 12.55 17.61 -4.05
N THR A 32 12.54 16.98 -2.87
CA THR A 32 13.54 16.00 -2.43
C THR A 32 13.13 14.57 -2.79
N THR A 33 13.14 13.64 -1.83
CA THR A 33 12.83 12.21 -2.00
C THR A 33 11.32 11.93 -2.15
N SER A 34 10.48 12.96 -2.08
CA SER A 34 9.03 12.84 -2.29
C SER A 34 8.40 14.08 -2.91
N VAL A 35 7.21 13.91 -3.48
CA VAL A 35 6.32 15.01 -3.88
C VAL A 35 5.14 15.13 -2.92
N GLY A 36 4.42 14.03 -2.68
CA GLY A 36 3.25 14.01 -1.80
C GLY A 36 2.21 15.05 -2.21
N ASN A 37 1.79 15.89 -1.26
CA ASN A 37 0.87 17.01 -1.50
C ASN A 37 1.57 18.35 -1.70
N SER A 38 2.91 18.39 -1.70
CA SER A 38 3.72 19.62 -1.67
C SER A 38 3.35 20.61 -2.76
N ALA A 39 3.12 20.13 -3.98
CA ALA A 39 2.71 20.97 -5.10
C ALA A 39 1.38 21.71 -4.82
N SER A 40 0.36 20.98 -4.36
CA SER A 40 -0.94 21.58 -4.03
C SER A 40 -0.84 22.50 -2.82
N PHE A 41 -0.06 22.15 -1.79
CA PHE A 41 0.13 23.00 -0.62
C PHE A 41 0.80 24.32 -0.98
N ALA A 42 1.88 24.29 -1.76
CA ALA A 42 2.58 25.49 -2.23
C ALA A 42 1.67 26.39 -3.10
N ILE A 43 0.82 25.78 -3.94
CA ILE A 43 -0.16 26.53 -4.76
C ILE A 43 -1.26 27.15 -3.89
N PHE A 44 -1.82 26.41 -2.92
CA PHE A 44 -2.96 26.87 -2.13
C PHE A 44 -2.61 27.83 -1.00
N ALA A 45 -1.43 27.69 -0.39
CA ALA A 45 -1.04 28.51 0.76
C ALA A 45 -0.85 29.98 0.37
N GLU A 46 -1.07 30.91 1.30
CA GLU A 46 -0.78 32.32 1.07
C GLU A 46 0.72 32.60 1.14
N LYS A 47 1.42 31.85 2.00
CA LYS A 47 2.86 31.97 2.24
C LYS A 47 3.54 30.61 2.08
N VAL A 48 4.75 30.63 1.55
CA VAL A 48 5.59 29.45 1.36
C VAL A 48 6.92 29.67 2.06
N ILE A 49 7.32 28.69 2.87
CA ILE A 49 8.68 28.58 3.42
C ILE A 49 9.33 27.43 2.68
N VAL A 50 10.50 27.68 2.10
CA VAL A 50 11.29 26.65 1.41
C VAL A 50 12.46 26.25 2.30
N GLU A 51 12.60 24.96 2.55
CA GLU A 51 13.74 24.39 3.27
C GLU A 51 14.67 23.71 2.26
N ILE A 52 15.84 24.30 2.02
CA ILE A 52 16.85 23.76 1.11
C ILE A 52 17.69 22.74 1.88
N ASN A 53 17.56 21.47 1.53
CA ASN A 53 18.30 20.37 2.16
C ASN A 53 19.57 20.04 1.36
N THR A 54 20.73 20.42 1.89
CA THR A 54 22.04 20.21 1.26
C THR A 54 22.60 18.80 1.44
N SER A 55 21.90 17.94 2.19
CA SER A 55 22.31 16.54 2.38
C SER A 55 21.97 15.64 1.17
N LEU A 56 21.16 16.15 0.24
CA LEU A 56 20.75 15.47 -0.99
C LEU A 56 21.43 16.08 -2.22
N SER A 57 21.63 15.26 -3.24
CA SER A 57 22.26 15.69 -4.49
C SER A 57 21.31 16.52 -5.35
N GLU A 58 21.83 17.57 -5.99
CA GLU A 58 21.12 18.33 -7.04
C GLU A 58 20.69 17.44 -8.23
N SER A 59 21.33 16.26 -8.40
CA SER A 59 20.94 15.24 -9.38
C SER A 59 19.50 14.73 -9.27
N PHE A 60 18.79 15.01 -8.17
CA PHE A 60 17.36 14.77 -8.08
C PHE A 60 16.53 15.64 -9.03
N GLU A 61 17.06 16.77 -9.52
CA GLU A 61 16.37 17.62 -10.49
C GLU A 61 16.00 16.83 -11.74
N GLY A 62 14.73 16.87 -12.13
CA GLY A 62 14.21 16.10 -13.26
C GLY A 62 13.65 14.73 -12.91
N LEU A 63 13.81 14.26 -11.66
CA LEU A 63 13.17 13.04 -11.18
C LEU A 63 11.64 13.21 -11.12
N HIS A 64 11.15 14.38 -10.75
CA HIS A 64 9.74 14.64 -10.47
C HIS A 64 8.92 14.98 -11.73
N ASP A 65 7.62 14.69 -11.69
CA ASP A 65 6.62 15.04 -12.69
C ASP A 65 5.40 15.67 -12.01
N ILE A 66 5.44 16.99 -11.86
CA ILE A 66 4.48 17.79 -11.12
C ILE A 66 3.30 18.15 -12.04
N TYR A 67 2.18 17.48 -11.83
CA TYR A 67 0.95 17.71 -12.56
C TYR A 67 -0.22 17.99 -11.62
N ILE A 68 -1.02 19.01 -11.94
CA ILE A 68 -2.25 19.36 -11.22
C ILE A 68 -3.42 19.17 -12.19
N PRO A 69 -4.46 18.38 -11.83
CA PRO A 69 -5.63 18.22 -12.69
C PRO A 69 -6.32 19.55 -12.99
N THR A 70 -6.91 19.65 -14.19
CA THR A 70 -7.76 20.78 -14.56
C THR A 70 -9.01 20.85 -13.67
N TYR A 71 -9.63 22.02 -13.63
CA TYR A 71 -10.60 22.36 -12.57
C TYR A 71 -12.04 22.04 -12.99
N ARG A 72 -12.86 21.65 -12.01
CA ARG A 72 -14.31 21.49 -12.19
C ARG A 72 -14.97 22.86 -12.42
N PRO A 73 -16.11 22.92 -13.14
CA PRO A 73 -16.92 21.79 -13.64
C PRO A 73 -16.46 21.21 -14.98
N THR A 74 -15.42 21.74 -15.61
CA THR A 74 -14.96 21.35 -16.96
C THR A 74 -13.63 20.60 -16.92
N ARG A 75 -13.44 19.72 -15.92
CA ARG A 75 -12.21 18.94 -15.79
C ARG A 75 -12.04 18.03 -17.01
N THR A 76 -10.85 18.06 -17.59
CA THR A 76 -10.39 17.17 -18.66
C THR A 76 -9.81 15.89 -18.07
N PRO A 77 -9.73 14.79 -18.85
CA PRO A 77 -9.02 13.58 -18.43
C PRO A 77 -7.56 13.86 -18.06
N ILE A 78 -6.99 13.06 -17.17
CA ILE A 78 -5.55 13.11 -16.89
C ILE A 78 -4.84 12.41 -18.06
N PRO A 79 -3.92 13.07 -18.79
CA PRO A 79 -3.40 12.55 -20.06
C PRO A 79 -2.25 11.54 -19.87
N LEU A 80 -2.32 10.68 -18.85
CA LEU A 80 -1.36 9.60 -18.61
C LEU A 80 -1.96 8.26 -19.01
N THR A 81 -1.22 7.54 -19.86
CA THR A 81 -1.60 6.24 -20.40
C THR A 81 -0.53 5.16 -20.19
N LYS A 82 0.70 5.55 -19.83
CA LYS A 82 1.80 4.64 -19.47
C LYS A 82 2.52 5.12 -18.22
N VAL A 83 3.18 4.19 -17.54
CA VAL A 83 3.84 4.41 -16.24
C VAL A 83 5.00 5.40 -16.29
N ASP A 84 5.66 5.53 -17.44
CA ASP A 84 6.88 6.30 -17.70
C ASP A 84 6.62 7.63 -18.41
N GLU A 85 5.36 7.92 -18.76
CA GLU A 85 4.98 9.20 -19.37
C GLU A 85 5.13 10.36 -18.38
N ARG A 86 5.71 11.47 -18.83
CA ARG A 86 5.76 12.73 -18.08
C ARG A 86 4.69 13.67 -18.64
N ILE A 87 3.82 14.17 -17.75
CA ILE A 87 2.65 14.96 -18.14
C ILE A 87 2.66 16.37 -17.53
N GLY A 88 3.64 16.68 -16.68
CA GLY A 88 3.78 17.92 -15.94
C GLY A 88 5.16 18.54 -16.08
N THR A 89 5.60 19.21 -15.01
CA THR A 89 6.88 19.91 -14.92
C THR A 89 7.83 19.25 -13.92
N THR A 90 9.12 19.53 -14.01
CA THR A 90 10.13 18.96 -13.09
C THR A 90 10.21 19.68 -11.74
N ALA A 91 9.65 20.89 -11.66
CA ALA A 91 9.57 21.72 -10.45
C ALA A 91 8.13 22.11 -10.13
N ILE A 92 7.87 22.42 -8.85
CA ILE A 92 6.62 23.00 -8.36
C ILE A 92 6.63 24.49 -8.69
N GLN A 93 5.77 24.89 -9.62
CA GLN A 93 5.65 26.27 -10.08
C GLN A 93 4.70 27.07 -9.19
N ILE A 94 5.20 28.17 -8.60
CA ILE A 94 4.46 29.13 -7.77
C ILE A 94 4.88 30.57 -8.08
N ASP A 95 4.07 31.55 -7.67
CA ASP A 95 4.50 32.94 -7.63
C ASP A 95 5.64 33.11 -6.60
N PRO A 96 6.85 33.52 -7.00
CA PRO A 96 7.99 33.68 -6.09
C PRO A 96 7.72 34.66 -4.95
N SER A 97 6.80 35.63 -5.12
CA SER A 97 6.45 36.57 -4.05
C SER A 97 5.78 35.91 -2.85
N LYS A 98 5.31 34.66 -3.01
CA LYS A 98 4.74 33.86 -1.91
C LYS A 98 5.83 33.27 -1.01
N ILE A 99 7.07 33.19 -1.48
CA ILE A 99 8.20 32.69 -0.69
C ILE A 99 8.57 33.77 0.33
N VAL A 100 8.23 33.51 1.59
CA VAL A 100 8.48 34.45 2.70
C VAL A 100 9.74 34.15 3.48
N GLY A 101 10.38 33.00 3.21
CA GLY A 101 11.62 32.59 3.85
C GLY A 101 12.23 31.36 3.19
N ILE A 102 13.55 31.33 3.18
CA ILE A 102 14.36 30.17 2.77
C ILE A 102 15.23 29.78 3.96
N VAL A 103 15.17 28.51 4.35
CA VAL A 103 15.95 27.93 5.45
C VAL A 103 16.88 26.88 4.87
N PHE A 104 18.15 26.87 5.28
CA PHE A 104 19.09 25.83 4.89
C PHE A 104 19.14 24.73 5.97
N ASN A 105 19.14 23.48 5.53
CA ASN A 105 19.19 22.28 6.35
C ASN A 105 20.18 21.26 5.73
N ASP A 106 20.73 20.37 6.56
CA ASP A 106 21.63 19.28 6.17
C ASP A 106 21.27 17.99 6.92
N THR A 107 19.96 17.75 7.11
CA THR A 107 19.47 16.59 7.88
C THR A 107 19.02 15.49 6.92
N HIS A 108 19.50 14.26 7.13
CA HIS A 108 19.06 13.10 6.37
C HIS A 108 17.65 12.64 6.76
N ASP A 109 16.95 12.08 5.78
CA ASP A 109 15.69 11.36 6.01
C ASP A 109 15.85 10.25 7.04
N SER A 110 14.80 10.02 7.85
CA SER A 110 14.73 8.84 8.71
C SER A 110 14.62 7.59 7.84
N PRO A 111 15.48 6.58 8.03
CA PRO A 111 15.45 5.39 7.19
C PRO A 111 14.21 4.53 7.46
N SER A 112 13.78 3.80 6.43
CA SER A 112 12.76 2.76 6.56
C SER A 112 13.19 1.69 7.57
N THR A 113 12.23 1.21 8.36
CA THR A 113 12.42 0.14 9.34
C THR A 113 12.01 -1.23 8.82
N VAL A 114 11.89 -1.38 7.50
CA VAL A 114 11.63 -2.68 6.86
C VAL A 114 12.65 -3.71 7.33
N THR A 115 12.15 -4.89 7.65
CA THR A 115 12.96 -6.03 8.09
C THR A 115 13.26 -6.93 6.89
N PRO A 116 14.38 -7.68 6.92
CA PRO A 116 14.64 -8.71 5.93
C PRO A 116 13.48 -9.72 5.86
N PRO A 117 13.26 -10.36 4.69
CA PRO A 117 12.33 -11.48 4.58
C PRO A 117 12.67 -12.59 5.59
N ASP A 118 11.62 -13.21 6.12
CA ASP A 118 11.65 -14.42 6.94
C ASP A 118 10.88 -15.55 6.23
N ASP A 119 10.90 -16.76 6.80
CA ASP A 119 10.29 -17.94 6.18
C ASP A 119 8.77 -17.74 5.92
N GLU A 120 8.08 -17.01 6.80
CA GLU A 120 6.64 -16.75 6.66
C GLU A 120 6.35 -15.78 5.50
N THR A 121 7.08 -14.67 5.43
CA THR A 121 6.96 -13.69 4.34
C THR A 121 7.42 -14.26 3.00
N GLN A 122 8.43 -15.14 3.00
CA GLN A 122 8.81 -15.90 1.81
C GLN A 122 7.71 -16.89 1.41
N GLY A 123 7.05 -17.54 2.37
CA GLY A 123 5.88 -18.39 2.11
C GLY A 123 4.75 -17.63 1.41
N ILE A 124 4.41 -16.43 1.89
CA ILE A 124 3.46 -15.52 1.25
C ILE A 124 3.89 -15.20 -0.19
N ALA A 125 5.16 -14.85 -0.40
CA ALA A 125 5.70 -14.53 -1.72
C ALA A 125 5.57 -15.72 -2.68
N ASN A 126 5.89 -16.93 -2.23
CA ASN A 126 5.82 -18.15 -3.03
C ASN A 126 4.39 -18.47 -3.48
N HIS A 127 3.41 -18.34 -2.58
CA HIS A 127 1.99 -18.54 -2.94
C HIS A 127 1.53 -17.55 -3.98
N LEU A 128 1.95 -16.29 -3.84
CA LEU A 128 1.60 -15.24 -4.79
C LEU A 128 2.27 -15.42 -6.16
N ILE A 129 3.54 -15.82 -6.18
CA ILE A 129 4.26 -16.16 -7.42
C ILE A 129 3.56 -17.32 -8.14
N ALA A 130 3.23 -18.40 -7.42
CA ALA A 130 2.54 -19.55 -7.99
C ALA A 130 1.16 -19.15 -8.56
N PHE A 131 0.44 -18.26 -7.89
CA PHE A 131 -0.81 -17.69 -8.40
C PHE A 131 -0.59 -16.92 -9.70
N PHE A 132 0.39 -16.01 -9.75
CA PHE A 132 0.68 -15.26 -10.97
C PHE A 132 1.13 -16.15 -12.12
N GLU A 133 1.94 -17.19 -11.86
CA GLU A 133 2.38 -18.13 -12.88
C GLU A 133 1.18 -18.87 -13.48
N LYS A 134 0.21 -19.24 -12.64
CA LYS A 134 -1.06 -19.83 -13.08
C LYS A 134 -1.89 -18.84 -13.90
N GLU A 135 -2.06 -17.59 -13.45
CA GLU A 135 -2.80 -16.58 -14.21
C GLU A 135 -2.16 -16.32 -15.59
N VAL A 136 -0.83 -16.35 -15.69
CA VAL A 136 -0.10 -16.24 -16.96
C VAL A 136 -0.28 -17.48 -17.82
N ALA A 137 -0.15 -18.68 -17.25
CA ALA A 137 -0.33 -19.94 -17.99
C ALA A 137 -1.75 -20.08 -18.56
N GLU A 138 -2.76 -19.57 -17.84
CA GLU A 138 -4.16 -19.57 -18.25
C GLU A 138 -4.54 -18.35 -19.12
N GLY A 139 -3.57 -17.48 -19.45
CA GLY A 139 -3.75 -16.35 -20.37
C GLY A 139 -4.57 -15.19 -19.79
N ARG A 140 -4.74 -15.12 -18.46
CA ARG A 140 -5.43 -14.02 -17.77
C ARG A 140 -4.53 -12.84 -17.44
N LEU A 141 -3.23 -13.09 -17.27
CA LEU A 141 -2.20 -12.07 -17.15
C LEU A 141 -1.12 -12.25 -18.24
N PRO A 142 -0.51 -11.17 -18.74
CA PRO A 142 0.67 -11.27 -19.59
C PRO A 142 1.92 -11.65 -18.77
N LYS A 143 3.00 -12.05 -19.45
CA LYS A 143 4.26 -12.50 -18.80
C LYS A 143 4.94 -11.44 -17.94
N ASN A 144 4.68 -10.16 -18.22
CA ASN A 144 5.17 -9.03 -17.44
C ASN A 144 4.14 -8.56 -16.39
N LEU A 145 3.10 -9.36 -16.15
CA LEU A 145 2.00 -9.10 -15.22
C LEU A 145 1.22 -7.82 -15.55
N GLY A 146 1.51 -6.75 -14.86
CA GLY A 146 0.90 -5.44 -15.01
C GLY A 146 1.64 -4.47 -14.11
N PRO A 147 1.30 -3.17 -14.15
CA PRO A 147 1.84 -2.20 -13.21
C PRO A 147 1.59 -2.63 -11.77
N LEU A 148 2.67 -2.92 -11.04
CA LEU A 148 2.60 -3.35 -9.66
C LEU A 148 2.48 -2.14 -8.73
N GLN A 149 1.65 -2.25 -7.70
CA GLN A 149 1.68 -1.38 -6.53
C GLN A 149 1.97 -2.22 -5.29
N ALA A 150 2.83 -1.69 -4.42
CA ALA A 150 3.19 -2.31 -3.14
C ALA A 150 2.85 -1.37 -1.99
N GLY A 151 2.14 -1.89 -0.99
CA GLY A 151 1.90 -1.18 0.27
C GLY A 151 3.19 -0.96 1.05
N ILE A 152 3.13 -0.07 2.03
CA ILE A 152 4.26 0.19 2.93
C ILE A 152 4.41 -0.97 3.92
N GLY A 153 5.66 -1.34 4.23
CA GLY A 153 6.00 -2.24 5.34
C GLY A 153 6.68 -3.55 4.92
N SER A 154 7.21 -4.26 5.91
CA SER A 154 8.10 -5.41 5.69
C SER A 154 7.48 -6.53 4.86
N ILE A 155 6.18 -6.84 5.06
CA ILE A 155 5.53 -7.96 4.35
C ILE A 155 5.43 -7.66 2.85
N ALA A 156 4.86 -6.51 2.47
CA ALA A 156 4.76 -6.11 1.07
C ALA A 156 6.15 -5.99 0.41
N ASN A 157 7.13 -5.40 1.11
CA ASN A 157 8.51 -5.33 0.61
C ASN A 157 9.12 -6.71 0.36
N ALA A 158 8.99 -7.64 1.32
CA ALA A 158 9.50 -9.00 1.19
C ALA A 158 8.83 -9.77 0.04
N VAL A 159 7.51 -9.64 -0.11
CA VAL A 159 6.74 -10.28 -1.19
C VAL A 159 7.23 -9.83 -2.56
N LEU A 160 7.48 -8.52 -2.76
CA LEU A 160 8.00 -8.03 -4.04
C LEU A 160 9.47 -8.42 -4.26
N THR A 161 10.31 -8.40 -3.22
CA THR A 161 11.69 -8.90 -3.33
C THR A 161 11.70 -10.36 -3.80
N GLY A 162 10.73 -11.19 -3.38
CA GLY A 162 10.57 -12.57 -3.87
C GLY A 162 10.39 -12.70 -5.39
N LEU A 163 9.88 -11.67 -6.08
CA LEU A 163 9.75 -11.69 -7.54
C LEU A 163 11.10 -11.73 -8.26
N LYS A 164 12.19 -11.39 -7.58
CA LYS A 164 13.56 -11.50 -8.11
C LYS A 164 13.89 -12.92 -8.57
N ASP A 165 13.39 -13.92 -7.85
CA ASP A 165 13.65 -15.33 -8.13
C ASP A 165 12.55 -15.98 -8.98
N SER A 166 11.60 -15.18 -9.49
CA SER A 166 10.51 -15.64 -10.35
C SER A 166 10.88 -15.64 -11.84
N ASN A 167 10.00 -16.22 -12.66
CA ASN A 167 10.11 -16.22 -14.12
C ASN A 167 9.58 -14.93 -14.77
N PHE A 168 9.06 -13.97 -14.00
CA PHE A 168 8.56 -12.71 -14.54
C PHE A 168 9.73 -11.79 -14.90
N GLU A 169 9.57 -11.08 -16.00
CA GLU A 169 10.56 -10.15 -16.55
C GLU A 169 9.83 -8.87 -16.97
N ASP A 170 10.59 -7.81 -17.26
CA ASP A 170 10.06 -6.56 -17.79
C ASP A 170 8.97 -5.93 -16.91
N LEU A 171 9.09 -6.13 -15.59
CA LEU A 171 8.15 -5.61 -14.61
C LEU A 171 8.16 -4.08 -14.61
N ILE A 172 7.01 -3.51 -14.32
CA ILE A 172 6.84 -2.07 -14.14
C ILE A 172 6.03 -1.79 -12.88
N MET A 173 6.31 -0.66 -12.23
CA MET A 173 5.66 -0.27 -10.98
C MET A 173 4.95 1.07 -11.14
N TYR A 174 3.74 1.14 -10.59
CA TYR A 174 2.97 2.37 -10.40
C TYR A 174 2.41 2.34 -8.99
N SER A 175 3.17 2.89 -8.04
CA SER A 175 2.94 2.77 -6.60
C SER A 175 2.78 4.14 -5.95
N GLU A 176 2.41 4.17 -4.67
CA GLU A 176 2.51 5.38 -3.83
C GLU A 176 3.95 5.59 -3.34
N VAL A 177 4.57 4.53 -2.82
CA VAL A 177 5.92 4.55 -2.24
C VAL A 177 6.81 3.55 -2.95
N LEU A 178 8.04 3.96 -3.23
CA LEU A 178 9.13 3.12 -3.73
C LEU A 178 10.03 2.73 -2.55
N GLN A 179 10.15 1.44 -2.29
CA GLN A 179 10.90 0.87 -1.16
C GLN A 179 12.10 0.07 -1.67
N ASP A 180 12.87 -0.53 -0.78
CA ASP A 180 14.05 -1.34 -1.10
C ASP A 180 13.79 -2.36 -2.22
N CYS A 181 12.65 -3.07 -2.19
CA CYS A 181 12.28 -4.04 -3.21
C CYS A 181 12.25 -3.46 -4.64
N THR A 182 11.88 -2.18 -4.81
CA THR A 182 11.90 -1.50 -6.11
C THR A 182 13.31 -1.49 -6.69
N PHE A 183 14.28 -1.07 -5.88
CA PHE A 183 15.67 -0.92 -6.31
C PHE A 183 16.35 -2.28 -6.47
N GLU A 184 16.05 -3.24 -5.61
CA GLU A 184 16.53 -4.62 -5.75
C GLU A 184 16.05 -5.27 -7.06
N LEU A 185 14.79 -5.06 -7.45
CA LEU A 185 14.26 -5.56 -8.73
C LEU A 185 14.85 -4.83 -9.94
N ILE A 186 15.10 -3.52 -9.84
CA ILE A 186 15.81 -2.76 -10.88
C ILE A 186 17.24 -3.29 -11.05
N ASP A 187 17.97 -3.48 -9.95
CA ASP A 187 19.35 -3.97 -9.95
C ASP A 187 19.44 -5.40 -10.47
N ALA A 188 18.42 -6.23 -10.21
CA ALA A 188 18.32 -7.59 -10.75
C ALA A 188 17.93 -7.63 -12.24
N GLY A 189 17.65 -6.49 -12.87
CA GLY A 189 17.19 -6.42 -14.27
C GLY A 189 15.74 -6.85 -14.48
N LYS A 190 14.99 -7.11 -13.40
CA LYS A 190 13.60 -7.57 -13.42
C LYS A 190 12.61 -6.45 -13.64
N MET A 191 12.90 -5.25 -13.11
CA MET A 191 12.03 -4.07 -13.22
C MET A 191 12.63 -3.01 -14.14
N LYS A 192 11.85 -2.59 -15.13
CA LYS A 192 12.23 -1.58 -16.12
C LYS A 192 12.04 -0.16 -15.62
N PHE A 193 10.95 0.07 -14.90
CA PHE A 193 10.56 1.42 -14.53
C PHE A 193 9.66 1.42 -13.28
N ALA A 194 9.79 2.45 -12.44
CA ALA A 194 8.94 2.65 -11.27
C ALA A 194 8.44 4.10 -11.13
N SER A 195 7.13 4.25 -11.06
CA SER A 195 6.44 5.50 -10.72
C SER A 195 6.02 5.46 -9.25
N GLY A 196 6.32 6.51 -8.52
CA GLY A 196 5.96 6.69 -7.11
C GLY A 196 5.54 8.11 -6.78
N SER A 197 5.16 8.38 -5.53
CA SER A 197 5.10 9.73 -4.95
C SER A 197 6.24 9.98 -3.95
N SER A 198 6.85 8.92 -3.41
CA SER A 198 8.02 9.00 -2.55
C SER A 198 8.97 7.83 -2.74
N ILE A 199 10.22 8.03 -2.34
CA ILE A 199 11.23 6.99 -2.14
C ILE A 199 11.50 6.93 -0.63
N THR A 200 11.37 5.75 -0.02
CA THR A 200 11.65 5.55 1.41
C THR A 200 12.39 4.24 1.59
N LEU A 201 13.66 4.34 1.99
CA LEU A 201 14.61 3.23 1.92
C LEU A 201 15.20 2.92 3.28
N SER A 202 15.57 1.66 3.50
CA SER A 202 16.43 1.31 4.64
C SER A 202 17.75 2.07 4.55
N ALA A 203 18.46 2.24 5.67
CA ALA A 203 19.72 2.99 5.69
C ALA A 203 20.72 2.49 4.63
N LYS A 204 20.87 1.16 4.52
CA LYS A 204 21.77 0.52 3.55
C LYS A 204 21.35 0.77 2.11
N CYS A 205 20.06 0.69 1.80
CA CYS A 205 19.58 0.94 0.44
C CYS A 205 19.66 2.44 0.10
N GLY A 206 19.31 3.31 1.04
CA GLY A 206 19.41 4.76 0.92
C GLY A 206 20.83 5.24 0.62
N GLU A 207 21.83 4.74 1.35
CA GLU A 207 23.26 5.04 1.09
C GLU A 207 23.67 4.69 -0.35
N LYS A 208 23.18 3.56 -0.88
CA LYS A 208 23.46 3.12 -2.25
C LYS A 208 22.75 3.99 -3.30
N VAL A 209 21.48 4.30 -3.06
CA VAL A 209 20.61 4.93 -4.06
C VAL A 209 20.77 6.44 -4.09
N PHE A 210 20.65 7.11 -2.94
CA PHE A 210 20.60 8.58 -2.90
C PHE A 210 21.92 9.23 -3.30
N GLY A 211 23.06 8.60 -2.98
CA GLY A 211 24.39 9.02 -3.43
C GLY A 211 24.69 8.71 -4.91
N ASN A 212 23.83 7.96 -5.59
CA ASN A 212 24.02 7.51 -6.98
C ASN A 212 22.71 7.58 -7.78
N ILE A 213 21.87 8.58 -7.51
CA ILE A 213 20.51 8.66 -8.07
C ILE A 213 20.51 8.73 -9.61
N GLU A 214 21.56 9.28 -10.22
CA GLU A 214 21.72 9.34 -11.69
C GLU A 214 21.69 7.95 -12.34
N ALA A 215 22.17 6.90 -11.66
CA ALA A 215 22.12 5.52 -12.17
C ALA A 215 20.70 4.91 -12.19
N TYR A 216 19.75 5.57 -11.52
CA TYR A 216 18.36 5.14 -11.39
C TYR A 216 17.37 6.12 -12.03
N LYS A 217 17.77 7.37 -12.28
CA LYS A 217 16.90 8.48 -12.67
C LYS A 217 16.13 8.24 -13.96
N ASP A 218 16.71 7.52 -14.92
CA ASP A 218 16.06 7.12 -16.18
C ASP A 218 15.00 6.02 -16.00
N LYS A 219 14.94 5.39 -14.83
CA LYS A 219 14.03 4.29 -14.47
C LYS A 219 12.98 4.70 -13.46
N LEU A 220 12.93 5.97 -13.08
CA LEU A 220 12.12 6.48 -11.98
C LEU A 220 11.36 7.74 -12.37
N VAL A 221 10.19 7.92 -11.73
CA VAL A 221 9.47 9.20 -11.71
C VAL A 221 8.72 9.37 -10.40
N LEU A 222 8.81 10.57 -9.81
CA LEU A 222 8.05 10.94 -8.63
C LEU A 222 6.94 11.93 -8.97
N ARG A 223 5.69 11.58 -8.65
CA ARG A 223 4.49 12.35 -8.98
C ARG A 223 3.81 12.82 -7.70
N PRO A 224 2.98 13.88 -7.74
CA PRO A 224 2.10 14.18 -6.62
C PRO A 224 1.26 12.95 -6.25
N GLN A 225 0.98 12.76 -4.96
CA GLN A 225 0.22 11.58 -4.51
C GLN A 225 -1.19 11.52 -5.09
N GLU A 226 -1.77 12.67 -5.45
CA GLU A 226 -3.04 12.73 -6.18
C GLU A 226 -2.97 12.04 -7.54
N ILE A 227 -1.79 12.01 -8.17
CA ILE A 227 -1.56 11.38 -9.47
C ILE A 227 -1.17 9.91 -9.28
N SER A 228 -0.18 9.61 -8.43
CA SER A 228 0.25 8.23 -8.18
C SER A 228 -0.88 7.33 -7.65
N ASN A 229 -1.88 7.91 -6.99
CA ASN A 229 -3.01 7.18 -6.43
C ASN A 229 -4.32 7.46 -7.18
N HIS A 230 -4.30 8.16 -8.30
CA HIS A 230 -5.55 8.66 -8.89
C HIS A 230 -6.43 7.48 -9.37
N PRO A 231 -7.70 7.35 -8.91
CA PRO A 231 -8.57 6.24 -9.30
C PRO A 231 -8.71 6.03 -10.82
N GLU A 232 -8.76 7.12 -11.59
CA GLU A 232 -8.77 7.08 -13.06
C GLU A 232 -7.55 6.35 -13.63
N LEU A 233 -6.36 6.62 -13.08
CA LEU A 233 -5.10 6.07 -13.57
C LEU A 233 -4.88 4.65 -13.05
N VAL A 234 -5.19 4.39 -11.78
CA VAL A 234 -5.14 3.04 -11.19
C VAL A 234 -5.94 2.06 -12.05
N ARG A 235 -7.18 2.43 -12.39
CA ARG A 235 -8.05 1.60 -13.22
C ARG A 235 -7.62 1.56 -14.68
N ARG A 236 -7.20 2.68 -15.27
CA ARG A 236 -6.77 2.74 -16.69
C ARG A 236 -5.55 1.86 -16.93
N LEU A 237 -4.59 1.88 -16.02
CA LEU A 237 -3.34 1.13 -16.12
C LEU A 237 -3.50 -0.35 -15.75
N GLY A 238 -4.63 -0.73 -15.12
CA GLY A 238 -4.86 -2.09 -14.68
C GLY A 238 -3.89 -2.53 -13.59
N ILE A 239 -3.73 -1.70 -12.55
CA ILE A 239 -2.76 -1.94 -11.48
C ILE A 239 -3.05 -3.25 -10.73
N ILE A 240 -2.01 -4.01 -10.40
CA ILE A 240 -2.06 -5.11 -9.43
C ILE A 240 -1.61 -4.55 -8.09
N GLY A 241 -2.54 -4.39 -7.14
CA GLY A 241 -2.27 -3.77 -5.84
C GLY A 241 -2.03 -4.82 -4.76
N ILE A 242 -0.88 -4.78 -4.10
CA ILE A 242 -0.50 -5.70 -3.03
C ILE A 242 -0.36 -4.92 -1.72
N ASN A 243 -1.30 -5.07 -0.82
CA ASN A 243 -1.38 -4.30 0.43
C ASN A 243 -1.37 -5.19 1.67
N THR A 244 -0.90 -4.66 2.80
CA THR A 244 -0.85 -5.42 4.05
C THR A 244 -2.18 -5.28 4.82
N ALA A 245 -2.75 -6.41 5.25
CA ALA A 245 -3.89 -6.43 6.17
C ALA A 245 -3.41 -6.50 7.63
N LEU A 246 -4.10 -5.78 8.53
CA LEU A 246 -3.96 -5.97 9.97
C LEU A 246 -4.71 -7.25 10.39
N GLU A 247 -5.96 -7.37 9.93
CA GLU A 247 -6.77 -8.57 10.02
C GLU A 247 -7.76 -8.60 8.85
N PHE A 248 -8.29 -9.76 8.52
CA PHE A 248 -9.43 -9.89 7.63
C PHE A 248 -10.41 -10.92 8.17
N ASP A 249 -11.67 -10.84 7.77
CA ASP A 249 -12.67 -11.82 8.20
C ASP A 249 -12.90 -12.91 7.18
N ILE A 250 -13.65 -13.94 7.61
CA ILE A 250 -14.03 -15.06 6.76
C ILE A 250 -14.89 -14.63 5.55
N TYR A 251 -15.38 -13.40 5.47
CA TYR A 251 -16.13 -12.92 4.31
C TYR A 251 -15.30 -12.07 3.35
N GLY A 252 -14.03 -11.82 3.69
CA GLY A 252 -13.09 -11.08 2.87
C GLY A 252 -13.12 -9.58 3.12
N ASN A 253 -13.73 -9.09 4.21
CA ASN A 253 -13.52 -7.69 4.62
C ASN A 253 -12.14 -7.55 5.28
N VAL A 254 -11.47 -6.42 5.06
CA VAL A 254 -10.12 -6.16 5.57
C VAL A 254 -10.12 -4.94 6.50
N ASN A 255 -9.41 -5.08 7.60
CA ASN A 255 -8.98 -4.01 8.50
C ASN A 255 -7.50 -3.72 8.24
N SER A 256 -7.15 -2.45 8.05
CA SER A 256 -5.77 -2.01 7.86
C SER A 256 -5.33 -0.99 8.92
N THR A 257 -6.20 -0.62 9.85
CA THR A 257 -6.00 0.60 10.65
C THR A 257 -6.20 0.43 12.15
N HIS A 258 -7.19 -0.32 12.62
CA HIS A 258 -7.59 -0.29 14.03
C HIS A 258 -7.37 -1.63 14.72
N VAL A 259 -6.44 -1.69 15.68
CA VAL A 259 -6.33 -2.85 16.58
C VAL A 259 -7.56 -2.87 17.50
N CYS A 260 -8.26 -4.00 17.52
CA CYS A 260 -9.49 -4.21 18.30
C CYS A 260 -10.54 -3.09 18.06
N GLY A 261 -10.65 -2.63 16.81
CA GLY A 261 -11.67 -1.67 16.36
C GLY A 261 -11.53 -0.24 16.88
N THR A 262 -10.54 0.05 17.72
CA THR A 262 -10.46 1.35 18.43
C THR A 262 -9.07 1.99 18.42
N LYS A 263 -8.00 1.20 18.35
CA LYS A 263 -6.62 1.72 18.46
C LYS A 263 -6.03 1.92 17.08
N MET A 264 -6.00 3.16 16.63
CA MET A 264 -5.36 3.57 15.38
C MET A 264 -3.89 3.13 15.35
N MET A 265 -3.49 2.51 14.25
CA MET A 265 -2.10 2.21 13.91
C MET A 265 -1.48 3.41 13.17
N ASN A 266 -1.66 3.47 11.85
CA ASN A 266 -1.15 4.55 11.00
C ASN A 266 -2.30 5.33 10.36
N GLY A 267 -3.09 4.66 9.54
CA GLY A 267 -4.19 5.21 8.75
C GLY A 267 -4.39 4.39 7.48
N ILE A 268 -5.50 4.61 6.78
CA ILE A 268 -5.84 3.82 5.58
C ILE A 268 -4.83 4.03 4.43
N GLY A 269 -4.17 5.19 4.40
CA GLY A 269 -3.21 5.53 3.34
C GLY A 269 -3.84 5.44 1.94
N GLY A 270 -3.03 5.09 0.95
CA GLY A 270 -3.50 4.83 -0.42
C GLY A 270 -4.15 3.47 -0.64
N SER A 271 -4.22 2.59 0.36
CA SER A 271 -4.70 1.21 0.16
C SER A 271 -6.11 1.17 -0.44
N GLY A 272 -7.01 2.08 -0.03
CA GLY A 272 -8.35 2.20 -0.60
C GLY A 272 -8.37 2.75 -2.03
N ASP A 273 -7.45 3.66 -2.37
CA ASP A 273 -7.32 4.19 -3.72
C ASP A 273 -6.95 3.09 -4.71
N PHE A 274 -6.02 2.20 -4.32
CA PHE A 274 -5.60 1.06 -5.13
C PHE A 274 -6.61 -0.08 -5.11
N ALA A 275 -6.99 -0.60 -3.93
CA ALA A 275 -7.83 -1.79 -3.82
C ALA A 275 -9.17 -1.65 -4.56
N ARG A 276 -9.83 -0.50 -4.45
CA ARG A 276 -11.11 -0.24 -5.14
C ARG A 276 -11.00 -0.24 -6.66
N ASN A 277 -9.86 0.13 -7.21
CA ASN A 277 -9.70 0.46 -8.63
C ASN A 277 -8.71 -0.45 -9.37
N ALA A 278 -8.03 -1.34 -8.65
CA ALA A 278 -7.06 -2.27 -9.17
C ALA A 278 -7.70 -3.27 -10.15
N HIS A 279 -6.86 -3.82 -11.03
CA HIS A 279 -7.19 -5.02 -11.78
C HIS A 279 -7.28 -6.24 -10.86
N LEU A 280 -6.37 -6.33 -9.88
CA LEU A 280 -6.39 -7.32 -8.79
C LEU A 280 -6.05 -6.61 -7.48
N ALA A 281 -6.97 -6.69 -6.52
CA ALA A 281 -6.77 -6.21 -5.16
C ALA A 281 -6.34 -7.37 -4.24
N ILE A 282 -5.06 -7.37 -3.88
CA ILE A 282 -4.41 -8.44 -3.13
C ILE A 282 -4.06 -7.94 -1.74
N PHE A 283 -4.48 -8.67 -0.72
CA PHE A 283 -4.12 -8.41 0.66
C PHE A 283 -3.28 -9.55 1.24
N VAL A 284 -2.19 -9.17 1.89
CA VAL A 284 -1.22 -10.09 2.47
C VAL A 284 -1.08 -9.84 3.97
N THR A 285 -0.93 -10.90 4.75
CA THR A 285 -0.60 -10.80 6.18
C THR A 285 -0.10 -12.14 6.71
N LYS A 286 0.60 -12.16 7.83
CA LYS A 286 0.86 -13.41 8.55
C LYS A 286 -0.43 -13.89 9.19
N SER A 287 -0.70 -15.19 9.23
CA SER A 287 -1.99 -15.71 9.72
C SER A 287 -2.19 -15.56 11.24
N ILE A 288 -1.11 -15.33 11.99
CA ILE A 288 -1.10 -15.07 13.43
C ILE A 288 -0.14 -13.94 13.81
N ALA A 289 -0.37 -13.36 14.97
CA ALA A 289 0.52 -12.39 15.62
C ALA A 289 0.73 -12.75 17.10
N LYS A 290 1.70 -12.07 17.74
CA LYS A 290 2.02 -12.22 19.18
C LYS A 290 2.24 -13.68 19.61
N GLY A 291 3.02 -14.43 18.84
CA GLY A 291 3.36 -15.82 19.19
C GLY A 291 2.20 -16.81 19.10
N GLY A 292 1.10 -16.44 18.42
CA GLY A 292 -0.10 -17.27 18.29
C GLY A 292 -1.28 -16.81 19.13
N ASP A 293 -1.10 -15.80 20.00
CA ASP A 293 -2.18 -15.26 20.85
C ASP A 293 -3.25 -14.49 20.06
N ILE A 294 -2.91 -14.05 18.84
CA ILE A 294 -3.80 -13.32 17.93
C ILE A 294 -3.86 -14.06 16.59
N SER A 295 -5.06 -14.25 16.05
CA SER A 295 -5.25 -14.57 14.64
C SER A 295 -5.46 -13.31 13.82
N SER A 296 -4.86 -13.26 12.64
CA SER A 296 -5.14 -12.22 11.64
C SER A 296 -6.39 -12.54 10.81
N ILE A 297 -7.00 -13.72 11.01
CA ILE A 297 -8.24 -14.12 10.35
C ILE A 297 -9.31 -14.34 11.41
N VAL A 298 -10.38 -13.55 11.35
CA VAL A 298 -11.37 -13.46 12.44
C VAL A 298 -12.80 -13.76 11.95
N PRO A 299 -13.75 -14.05 12.86
CA PRO A 299 -15.15 -14.24 12.47
C PRO A 299 -15.77 -13.00 11.80
N MET A 300 -15.43 -11.81 12.28
CA MET A 300 -15.81 -10.52 11.72
C MET A 300 -14.70 -9.52 12.08
N VAL A 301 -14.27 -8.68 11.14
CA VAL A 301 -13.24 -7.67 11.44
C VAL A 301 -13.77 -6.68 12.46
N SER A 302 -12.89 -6.21 13.35
CA SER A 302 -13.25 -5.22 14.36
C SER A 302 -13.42 -3.81 13.79
N HIS A 303 -12.85 -3.56 12.60
CA HIS A 303 -13.01 -2.34 11.80
C HIS A 303 -12.93 -2.69 10.32
N VAL A 304 -13.75 -2.07 9.47
CA VAL A 304 -13.73 -2.30 8.02
C VAL A 304 -13.10 -1.09 7.35
N ASP A 305 -11.92 -1.29 6.75
CA ASP A 305 -11.31 -0.32 5.82
C ASP A 305 -11.68 -0.68 4.37
N HIS A 306 -11.72 -1.98 4.06
CA HIS A 306 -12.04 -2.51 2.74
C HIS A 306 -13.14 -3.53 2.87
N SER A 307 -14.25 -3.30 2.16
CA SER A 307 -15.33 -4.28 2.10
C SER A 307 -14.94 -5.46 1.21
N GLU A 308 -15.67 -6.57 1.34
CA GLU A 308 -15.53 -7.74 0.45
C GLU A 308 -15.56 -7.41 -1.04
N HIS A 309 -16.18 -6.29 -1.45
CA HIS A 309 -16.25 -5.87 -2.85
C HIS A 309 -14.93 -5.33 -3.40
N ASP A 310 -13.96 -5.03 -2.54
CA ASP A 310 -12.69 -4.39 -2.87
C ASP A 310 -11.50 -5.33 -2.63
N VAL A 311 -11.77 -6.62 -2.46
CA VAL A 311 -10.79 -7.64 -2.08
C VAL A 311 -10.97 -8.86 -2.99
N ASP A 312 -9.99 -9.07 -3.88
CA ASP A 312 -10.01 -10.18 -4.82
C ASP A 312 -9.26 -11.39 -4.27
N ILE A 313 -8.07 -11.17 -3.70
CA ILE A 313 -7.15 -12.24 -3.29
C ILE A 313 -6.65 -11.98 -1.86
N LEU A 314 -6.65 -13.02 -1.03
CA LEU A 314 -6.06 -13.01 0.30
C LEU A 314 -4.92 -14.02 0.39
N VAL A 315 -3.80 -13.63 1.01
CA VAL A 315 -2.62 -14.48 1.14
C VAL A 315 -2.06 -14.44 2.55
N THR A 316 -1.77 -15.62 3.09
CA THR A 316 -0.96 -15.80 4.29
C THR A 316 0.13 -16.82 4.01
N GLU A 317 1.02 -17.05 4.98
CA GLU A 317 2.03 -18.10 4.86
C GLU A 317 1.40 -19.50 4.75
N GLN A 318 0.14 -19.66 5.17
CA GLN A 318 -0.62 -20.91 5.07
C GLN A 318 -1.05 -21.23 3.62
N GLY A 319 -1.29 -20.20 2.80
CA GLY A 319 -1.84 -20.36 1.46
C GLY A 319 -2.54 -19.11 0.94
N LEU A 320 -3.23 -19.26 -0.18
CA LEU A 320 -3.89 -18.19 -0.93
C LEU A 320 -5.36 -18.53 -1.18
N ALA A 321 -6.25 -17.58 -0.92
CA ALA A 321 -7.67 -17.66 -1.24
C ALA A 321 -8.00 -16.69 -2.39
N ASP A 322 -8.43 -17.25 -3.53
CA ASP A 322 -8.97 -16.49 -4.67
C ASP A 322 -10.49 -16.33 -4.48
N LEU A 323 -10.94 -15.09 -4.28
CA LEU A 323 -12.33 -14.77 -3.94
C LEU A 323 -13.16 -14.35 -5.15
N ARG A 324 -12.55 -14.24 -6.33
CA ARG A 324 -13.20 -13.73 -7.53
C ARG A 324 -14.39 -14.61 -7.91
N GLY A 325 -15.56 -13.99 -8.02
CA GLY A 325 -16.80 -14.67 -8.40
C GLY A 325 -17.46 -15.52 -7.31
N LEU A 326 -16.92 -15.51 -6.08
CA LEU A 326 -17.47 -16.28 -4.96
C LEU A 326 -18.49 -15.48 -4.15
N ALA A 327 -19.57 -16.14 -3.71
CA ALA A 327 -20.52 -15.62 -2.74
C ALA A 327 -19.93 -15.69 -1.30
N PRO A 328 -20.48 -14.96 -0.31
CA PRO A 328 -19.88 -14.88 1.03
C PRO A 328 -19.61 -16.23 1.71
N ARG A 329 -20.52 -17.21 1.57
CA ARG A 329 -20.31 -18.56 2.13
C ARG A 329 -19.17 -19.33 1.45
N GLU A 330 -18.98 -19.12 0.15
CA GLU A 330 -17.90 -19.75 -0.62
C GLU A 330 -16.55 -19.07 -0.29
N ARG A 331 -16.55 -17.74 -0.12
CA ARG A 331 -15.38 -16.99 0.38
C ARG A 331 -14.96 -17.46 1.76
N ALA A 332 -15.90 -17.62 2.69
CA ALA A 332 -15.63 -18.18 4.01
C ALA A 332 -15.02 -19.57 3.93
N ARG A 333 -15.39 -20.37 2.93
CA ARG A 333 -14.75 -21.65 2.74
C ARG A 333 -13.34 -21.54 2.20
N ALA A 334 -13.15 -20.79 1.12
CA ALA A 334 -11.83 -20.54 0.55
C ALA A 334 -10.85 -19.96 1.57
N ILE A 335 -11.28 -18.98 2.36
CA ILE A 335 -10.44 -18.31 3.37
C ILE A 335 -10.05 -19.27 4.50
N ILE A 336 -11.01 -19.99 5.08
CA ILE A 336 -10.73 -20.90 6.20
C ILE A 336 -9.82 -22.05 5.77
N ASP A 337 -10.01 -22.57 4.56
CA ASP A 337 -9.28 -23.73 4.08
C ASP A 337 -7.83 -23.37 3.69
N ASN A 338 -7.60 -22.15 3.17
CA ASN A 338 -6.31 -21.78 2.58
C ASN A 338 -5.49 -20.79 3.42
N CYS A 339 -6.11 -19.89 4.20
CA CYS A 339 -5.38 -18.78 4.83
C CYS A 339 -5.29 -18.89 6.35
N VAL A 340 -6.18 -19.65 6.99
CA VAL A 340 -6.28 -19.71 8.45
C VAL A 340 -5.23 -20.64 9.05
N HIS A 341 -4.54 -20.13 10.07
CA HIS A 341 -3.59 -20.91 10.87
C HIS A 341 -4.24 -22.15 11.49
N PRO A 342 -3.57 -23.31 11.54
CA PRO A 342 -4.12 -24.52 12.17
C PRO A 342 -4.64 -24.33 13.59
N LEU A 343 -4.04 -23.45 14.39
CA LEU A 343 -4.48 -23.12 15.76
C LEU A 343 -5.92 -22.55 15.82
N TYR A 344 -6.38 -21.89 14.75
CA TYR A 344 -7.64 -21.15 14.72
C TYR A 344 -8.68 -21.76 13.78
N ARG A 345 -8.27 -22.72 12.93
CA ARG A 345 -9.11 -23.29 11.86
C ARG A 345 -10.36 -23.99 12.38
N ASP A 346 -10.21 -24.82 13.42
CA ASP A 346 -11.34 -25.54 14.01
C ASP A 346 -12.35 -24.58 14.65
N ALA A 347 -11.87 -23.52 15.31
CA ALA A 347 -12.72 -22.52 15.93
C ALA A 347 -13.49 -21.67 14.90
N LEU A 348 -12.87 -21.31 13.76
CA LEU A 348 -13.58 -20.63 12.66
C LEU A 348 -14.57 -21.55 11.94
N ASN A 349 -14.25 -22.84 11.79
CA ASN A 349 -15.19 -23.83 11.26
C ASN A 349 -16.43 -23.93 12.15
N ASP A 350 -16.25 -24.09 13.47
CA ASP A 350 -17.35 -24.13 14.42
C ASP A 350 -18.20 -22.84 14.38
N TYR A 351 -17.57 -21.66 14.39
CA TYR A 351 -18.29 -20.39 14.26
C TYR A 351 -19.13 -20.35 12.98
N PHE A 352 -18.51 -20.68 11.83
CA PHE A 352 -19.14 -20.60 10.53
C PHE A 352 -20.29 -21.59 10.36
N ASP A 353 -20.15 -22.83 10.84
CA ASP A 353 -21.19 -23.85 10.78
C ASP A 353 -22.41 -23.46 11.64
N ARG A 354 -22.17 -23.00 12.88
CA ARG A 354 -23.23 -22.52 13.77
C ARG A 354 -23.89 -21.25 13.22
N ALA A 355 -23.13 -20.36 12.59
CA ALA A 355 -23.67 -19.19 11.91
C ALA A 355 -24.55 -19.61 10.72
N CYS A 356 -24.07 -20.52 9.87
CA CYS A 356 -24.81 -21.05 8.72
C CYS A 356 -26.13 -21.71 9.11
N ALA A 357 -26.17 -22.41 10.25
CA ALA A 357 -27.39 -23.02 10.79
C ALA A 357 -28.48 -21.97 11.13
N LYS A 358 -28.11 -20.71 11.39
CA LYS A 358 -29.06 -19.59 11.55
C LYS A 358 -29.52 -18.95 10.24
N GLY A 359 -28.92 -19.32 9.10
CA GLY A 359 -29.27 -18.81 7.78
C GLY A 359 -28.60 -17.48 7.41
N GLY A 360 -29.10 -16.83 6.36
CA GLY A 360 -28.61 -15.54 5.85
C GLY A 360 -27.61 -15.65 4.70
N HIS A 361 -27.52 -14.58 3.88
CA HIS A 361 -26.55 -14.49 2.79
C HIS A 361 -25.11 -14.48 3.32
N THR A 362 -24.88 -13.69 4.37
CA THR A 362 -23.60 -13.56 5.09
C THR A 362 -23.83 -13.97 6.56
N PRO A 363 -23.64 -15.25 6.92
CA PRO A 363 -24.04 -15.75 8.23
C PRO A 363 -23.20 -15.19 9.39
N HIS A 364 -23.84 -14.67 10.43
CA HIS A 364 -23.12 -14.27 11.65
C HIS A 364 -23.85 -14.70 12.91
N LEU A 365 -23.06 -14.99 13.95
CA LEU A 365 -23.52 -15.05 15.32
C LEU A 365 -23.22 -13.72 15.98
N LEU A 366 -24.19 -12.80 16.02
CA LEU A 366 -23.97 -11.43 16.52
C LEU A 366 -23.41 -11.37 17.95
N ARG A 367 -23.72 -12.36 18.80
CA ARG A 367 -23.17 -12.44 20.17
C ARG A 367 -21.69 -12.83 20.23
N GLU A 368 -21.16 -13.39 19.16
CA GLU A 368 -19.82 -13.99 19.11
C GLU A 368 -18.93 -13.38 18.02
N ALA A 369 -19.48 -12.53 17.15
CA ALA A 369 -18.76 -11.99 15.98
C ALA A 369 -17.47 -11.24 16.34
N LEU A 370 -17.42 -10.60 17.50
CA LEU A 370 -16.26 -9.87 18.03
C LEU A 370 -15.70 -10.50 19.32
N SER A 371 -16.09 -11.74 19.65
CA SER A 371 -15.69 -12.35 20.92
C SER A 371 -14.19 -12.60 21.00
N TRP A 372 -13.53 -12.85 19.86
CA TRP A 372 -12.08 -13.05 19.81
C TRP A 372 -11.32 -11.78 20.20
N HIS A 373 -11.78 -10.62 19.72
CA HIS A 373 -11.22 -9.33 20.10
C HIS A 373 -11.43 -9.05 21.59
N ALA A 374 -12.65 -9.28 22.10
CA ALA A 374 -12.93 -9.12 23.53
C ALA A 374 -12.07 -10.05 24.40
N ASN A 375 -11.92 -11.32 24.01
CA ASN A 375 -11.05 -12.28 24.70
C ASN A 375 -9.60 -11.81 24.74
N PHE A 376 -9.08 -11.29 23.62
CA PHE A 376 -7.72 -10.79 23.56
C PHE A 376 -7.51 -9.58 24.48
N GLU A 377 -8.46 -8.65 24.52
CA GLU A 377 -8.39 -7.49 25.42
C GLU A 377 -8.47 -7.87 26.91
N GLU A 378 -9.29 -8.88 27.25
CA GLU A 378 -9.51 -9.31 28.64
C GLU A 378 -8.45 -10.28 29.15
N THR A 379 -7.94 -11.17 28.28
CA THR A 379 -7.13 -12.33 28.69
C THR A 379 -5.77 -12.41 28.01
N GLY A 380 -5.50 -11.55 27.03
CA GLY A 380 -4.25 -11.54 26.26
C GLY A 380 -4.20 -12.55 25.11
N GLN A 381 -5.26 -13.31 24.86
CA GLN A 381 -5.35 -14.32 23.79
C GLN A 381 -6.76 -14.38 23.19
N MET A 382 -6.89 -14.63 21.89
CA MET A 382 -8.19 -14.66 21.20
C MET A 382 -9.04 -15.91 21.51
N LEU A 383 -8.40 -17.07 21.64
CA LEU A 383 -9.05 -18.31 22.04
C LEU A 383 -8.93 -18.51 23.56
N GLN A 384 -10.04 -18.81 24.21
CA GLN A 384 -10.02 -19.20 25.61
C GLN A 384 -9.35 -20.57 25.75
N PRO A 385 -8.56 -20.83 26.81
CA PRO A 385 -8.01 -22.15 27.05
C PRO A 385 -9.14 -23.16 27.19
N THR A 386 -9.11 -24.25 26.43
CA THR A 386 -10.02 -25.38 26.66
C THR A 386 -9.86 -25.82 28.11
N PRO A 387 -10.92 -25.87 28.93
CA PRO A 387 -10.80 -26.35 30.29
C PRO A 387 -10.20 -27.76 30.25
N VAL A 388 -9.00 -27.94 30.83
CA VAL A 388 -8.42 -29.27 31.00
C VAL A 388 -9.45 -30.04 31.83
N ALA A 389 -10.06 -31.06 31.22
CA ALA A 389 -10.95 -31.95 31.93
C ALA A 389 -10.19 -32.45 33.16
N LYS A 390 -10.67 -32.11 34.35
CA LYS A 390 -10.13 -32.70 35.58
C LYS A 390 -10.31 -34.20 35.43
N SER A 391 -9.21 -34.91 35.21
CA SER A 391 -9.16 -36.36 35.35
C SER A 391 -9.73 -36.71 36.72
N ALA A 392 -10.89 -37.37 36.74
CA ALA A 392 -11.54 -37.84 37.95
C ALA A 392 -10.76 -39.00 38.57
#